data_AF-A0A7K2X3T4-F1
#
_entry.id   AF-A0A7K2X3T4-F1
#
_cell.length_a   1.000
_cell.length_b   1.000
_cell.length_c   1.000
_cell.angle_alpha   90.00
_cell.angle_beta   90.00
_cell.angle_gamma   90.00
#
_symmetry.space_group_name_H-M   'P 1'
#
loop_
_entity.id
_entity.type
_entity.pdbx_description
1 polymer ?
#
loop_
_entity_poly.entity_id
_entity_poly.type
_entity_poly.pdbx_seq_one_letter_code
_entity_poly.pdbx_strand_id
1 'polypeptide(L)'
;MAMVAVFAWACAGCAQAGGEDARVGEAVLAGAWSNAAGARLRLEADRDMAGEHIERALLGGTSCPDAITGRWSFFSAPDEKGASFADDRFTSGDHIALTFGDQESSCLLSALIRRDAQGLSLCLVEDPDSDCSAEELLRPGLAT
;
A
#
# COMPACT_ATOMS: atom_id res chain seq x y z
N MET A 1 -4.91 -27.23 45.64
CA MET A 1 -5.38 -26.58 44.40
C MET A 1 -4.29 -25.66 43.92
N ALA A 2 -3.50 -26.08 42.93
CA ALA A 2 -2.47 -25.24 42.32
C ALA A 2 -2.96 -24.82 40.93
N MET A 3 -3.24 -23.52 40.76
CA MET A 3 -3.48 -22.93 39.44
C MET A 3 -2.15 -22.86 38.71
N VAL A 4 -1.99 -23.69 37.68
CA VAL A 4 -0.90 -23.54 36.71
C VAL A 4 -1.39 -22.51 35.68
N ALA A 5 -0.88 -21.30 35.77
CA ALA A 5 -1.07 -20.28 34.75
C ALA A 5 -0.27 -20.67 33.51
N VAL A 6 -0.99 -21.01 32.42
CA VAL A 6 -0.39 -21.23 31.11
C VAL A 6 -0.10 -19.84 30.52
N PHE A 7 1.15 -19.40 30.62
CA PHE A 7 1.65 -18.29 29.80
C PHE A 7 1.70 -18.76 28.34
N ALA A 8 0.65 -18.46 27.58
CA ALA A 8 0.69 -18.58 26.13
C ALA A 8 1.63 -17.48 25.60
N TRP A 9 2.91 -17.84 25.42
CA TRP A 9 3.79 -17.12 24.50
C TRP A 9 3.24 -17.34 23.10
N ALA A 10 2.42 -16.40 22.64
CA ALA A 10 2.16 -16.27 21.21
C ALA A 10 3.49 -15.87 20.57
N CYS A 11 4.06 -16.77 19.76
CA CYS A 11 5.04 -16.39 18.77
C CYS A 11 4.39 -15.30 17.93
N ALA A 12 4.76 -14.04 18.16
CA ALA A 12 4.62 -12.99 17.17
C ALA A 12 5.58 -13.38 16.04
N GLY A 13 5.14 -14.32 15.19
CA GLY A 13 5.74 -14.49 13.86
C GLY A 13 5.73 -13.11 13.22
N CYS A 14 6.85 -12.72 12.61
CA CYS A 14 7.07 -11.43 11.97
C CYS A 14 5.76 -10.91 11.37
N ALA A 15 5.05 -10.08 12.13
CA ALA A 15 3.69 -9.74 11.80
C ALA A 15 3.81 -8.67 10.73
N GLN A 16 3.54 -9.07 9.50
CA GLN A 16 3.46 -8.14 8.38
C GLN A 16 2.50 -7.01 8.75
N ALA A 17 2.98 -5.77 8.66
CA ALA A 17 2.17 -4.65 9.08
C ALA A 17 0.96 -4.51 8.13
N GLY A 18 -0.21 -4.29 8.70
CA GLY A 18 -1.44 -4.08 7.93
C GLY A 18 -2.20 -5.36 7.61
N GLY A 19 -1.74 -6.53 8.08
CA GLY A 19 -2.50 -7.78 8.01
C GLY A 19 -2.34 -8.50 6.67
N GLU A 20 -3.41 -9.15 6.19
CA GLU A 20 -3.40 -9.96 4.97
C GLU A 20 -3.59 -9.11 3.70
N ASP A 21 -3.20 -9.63 2.54
CA ASP A 21 -3.52 -8.98 1.26
C ASP A 21 -5.03 -8.89 1.04
N ALA A 22 -5.48 -7.77 0.48
CA ALA A 22 -6.88 -7.46 0.34
C ALA A 22 -7.22 -7.07 -1.10
N ARG A 23 -7.95 -7.96 -1.78
CA ARG A 23 -8.51 -7.66 -3.09
C ARG A 23 -9.70 -6.69 -2.97
N VAL A 24 -9.64 -5.56 -3.67
CA VAL A 24 -10.68 -4.52 -3.68
C VAL A 24 -10.98 -4.04 -5.10
N GLY A 25 -12.11 -3.36 -5.27
CA GLY A 25 -12.45 -2.66 -6.53
C GLY A 25 -12.00 -1.20 -6.53
N GLU A 26 -11.94 -0.58 -7.70
CA GLU A 26 -11.48 0.81 -7.90
C GLU A 26 -12.19 1.84 -7.00
N ALA A 27 -13.51 1.71 -6.83
CA ALA A 27 -14.30 2.64 -6.02
C ALA A 27 -13.94 2.61 -4.52
N VAL A 28 -13.34 1.52 -4.04
CA VAL A 28 -12.89 1.39 -2.65
C VAL A 28 -11.55 2.10 -2.43
N LEU A 29 -10.73 2.22 -3.48
CA LEU A 29 -9.43 2.89 -3.41
C LEU A 29 -9.52 4.40 -3.53
N ALA A 30 -10.53 4.89 -4.25
CA ALA A 30 -10.72 6.32 -4.44
C ALA A 30 -10.89 7.04 -3.08
N GLY A 31 -10.05 8.03 -2.82
CA GLY A 31 -10.04 8.76 -1.57
C GLY A 31 -8.66 9.26 -1.14
N ALA A 32 -8.62 9.85 0.05
CA ALA A 32 -7.39 10.29 0.69
C ALA A 32 -6.88 9.22 1.67
N TRP A 33 -5.58 9.00 1.66
CA TRP A 33 -4.85 8.04 2.47
C TRP A 33 -3.71 8.75 3.19
N SER A 34 -3.49 8.47 4.46
CA SER A 34 -2.45 9.13 5.25
C SER A 34 -1.92 8.27 6.39
N ASN A 35 -0.71 8.55 6.85
CA ASN A 35 -0.13 7.95 8.05
C ASN A 35 0.19 9.00 9.13
N ALA A 36 0.61 8.54 10.31
CA ALA A 36 0.93 9.41 11.45
C ALA A 36 2.18 10.28 11.22
N ALA A 37 3.09 9.85 10.33
CA ALA A 37 4.27 10.61 9.93
C ALA A 37 3.95 11.78 8.96
N GLY A 38 2.69 11.88 8.52
CA GLY A 38 2.19 12.96 7.68
C GLY A 38 2.31 12.71 6.18
N ALA A 39 2.66 11.48 5.77
CA ALA A 39 2.55 11.07 4.36
C ALA A 39 1.09 11.11 3.93
N ARG A 40 0.85 11.53 2.69
CA ARG A 40 -0.48 11.63 2.09
C ARG A 40 -0.46 11.11 0.66
N LEU A 41 -1.47 10.34 0.32
CA LEU A 41 -1.75 9.89 -1.04
C LEU A 41 -3.23 10.08 -1.33
N ARG A 42 -3.55 10.72 -2.43
CA ARG A 42 -4.90 10.83 -2.96
C ARG A 42 -4.98 10.01 -4.23
N LEU A 43 -5.96 9.10 -4.28
CA LEU A 43 -6.32 8.32 -5.45
C LEU A 43 -7.69 8.81 -5.92
N GLU A 44 -7.75 9.34 -7.14
CA GLU A 44 -9.00 9.81 -7.73
C GLU A 44 -9.70 8.67 -8.49
N ALA A 45 -11.02 8.76 -8.62
CA ALA A 45 -11.83 7.73 -9.28
C ALA A 45 -11.55 7.62 -10.80
N ASP A 46 -11.02 8.67 -11.41
CA ASP A 46 -10.59 8.73 -12.81
C ASP A 46 -9.13 8.26 -13.01
N ARG A 47 -8.53 7.69 -11.96
CA ARG A 47 -7.17 7.14 -11.93
C ARG A 47 -6.05 8.16 -11.82
N ASP A 48 -6.36 9.44 -11.63
CA ASP A 48 -5.34 10.41 -11.26
C ASP A 48 -4.90 10.19 -9.80
N MET A 49 -3.67 10.57 -9.50
CA MET A 49 -3.14 10.54 -8.14
C MET A 49 -2.25 11.73 -7.84
N ALA A 50 -2.21 12.08 -6.55
CA ALA A 50 -1.27 13.04 -6.01
C ALA A 50 -0.78 12.56 -4.63
N GLY A 51 0.51 12.73 -4.35
CA GLY A 51 1.12 12.37 -3.09
C GLY A 51 2.04 13.46 -2.55
N GLU A 52 2.12 13.54 -1.23
CA GLU A 52 2.97 14.47 -0.47
C GLU A 52 3.64 13.70 0.67
N HIS A 53 4.90 13.98 0.99
CA HIS A 53 5.65 13.34 2.07
C HIS A 53 5.73 11.82 1.92
N ILE A 54 5.83 11.34 0.68
CA ILE A 54 5.79 9.92 0.33
C ILE A 54 6.99 9.16 0.90
N GLU A 55 8.13 9.82 1.08
CA GLU A 55 9.31 9.23 1.71
C GLU A 55 9.04 8.72 3.14
N ARG A 56 8.02 9.28 3.80
CA ARG A 56 7.59 8.88 5.16
C ARG A 56 6.61 7.71 5.18
N ALA A 57 6.24 7.20 4.02
CA ALA A 57 5.47 5.98 3.84
C ALA A 57 6.32 4.85 3.24
N LEU A 58 7.64 5.03 3.16
CA LEU A 58 8.58 4.06 2.59
C LEU A 58 9.62 3.65 3.62
N LEU A 59 9.73 2.34 3.84
CA LEU A 59 10.71 1.78 4.76
C LEU A 59 12.12 1.85 4.14
N GLY A 60 13.09 2.36 4.90
CA GLY A 60 14.49 2.39 4.45
C GLY A 60 14.89 3.57 3.57
N GLY A 61 14.00 4.56 3.41
CA GLY A 61 14.22 5.70 2.52
C GLY A 61 13.95 5.36 1.05
N THR A 62 13.97 6.37 0.18
CA THR A 62 13.58 6.20 -1.22
C THR A 62 14.31 7.17 -2.14
N SER A 63 14.43 6.80 -3.42
CA SER A 63 14.84 7.71 -4.49
C SER A 63 13.66 8.45 -5.14
N CYS A 64 12.43 8.08 -4.76
CA CYS A 64 11.21 8.70 -5.23
C CYS A 64 11.13 10.17 -4.79
N PRO A 65 10.57 11.05 -5.64
CA PRO A 65 10.19 12.39 -5.23
C PRO A 65 9.26 12.35 -4.00
N ASP A 66 9.49 13.24 -3.04
CA ASP A 66 8.64 13.44 -1.87
C ASP A 66 7.19 13.81 -2.28
N ALA A 67 7.06 14.66 -3.30
CA ALA A 67 5.79 15.02 -3.93
C ALA A 67 5.65 14.37 -5.31
N ILE A 68 4.54 13.67 -5.53
CA ILE A 68 4.26 12.91 -6.76
C ILE A 68 2.92 13.30 -7.36
N THR A 69 2.83 13.27 -8.69
CA THR A 69 1.56 13.30 -9.43
C THR A 69 1.65 12.28 -10.56
N GLY A 70 0.51 11.74 -10.96
CA GLY A 70 0.49 10.75 -12.02
C GLY A 70 -0.81 9.97 -12.05
N ARG A 71 -0.73 8.71 -12.43
CA ARG A 71 -1.88 7.81 -12.51
C ARG A 71 -1.68 6.51 -11.76
N TRP A 72 -2.78 5.83 -11.43
CA TRP A 72 -2.76 4.53 -10.80
C TRP A 72 -3.57 3.47 -11.55
N SER A 73 -3.07 2.23 -11.56
CA SER A 73 -3.71 1.10 -12.23
C SER A 73 -3.50 -0.19 -11.45
N PHE A 74 -4.49 -1.08 -11.47
CA PHE A 74 -4.33 -2.41 -10.86
C PHE A 74 -3.38 -3.27 -11.68
N PHE A 75 -2.65 -4.16 -11.01
CA PHE A 75 -1.95 -5.24 -11.68
C PHE A 75 -2.90 -6.38 -12.06
N SER A 76 -2.56 -7.09 -13.14
CA SER A 76 -3.16 -8.36 -13.47
C SER A 76 -2.85 -9.39 -12.38
N ALA A 77 -3.68 -10.44 -12.30
CA ALA A 77 -3.23 -11.66 -11.62
C ALA A 77 -1.94 -12.18 -12.31
N PRO A 78 -1.01 -12.77 -11.56
CA PRO A 78 0.19 -13.37 -12.13
C PRO A 78 -0.18 -14.52 -13.08
N ASP A 79 0.53 -14.63 -14.20
CA ASP A 79 0.42 -15.76 -15.12
C ASP A 79 1.13 -17.02 -14.58
N GLU A 80 1.16 -18.10 -15.37
CA GLU A 80 1.82 -19.36 -14.99
C GLU A 80 3.33 -19.21 -14.72
N LYS A 81 3.95 -18.13 -15.21
CA LYS A 81 5.37 -17.80 -15.02
C LYS A 81 5.58 -16.76 -13.92
N GLY A 82 4.51 -16.32 -13.25
CA GLY A 82 4.55 -15.29 -12.22
C GLY A 82 4.59 -13.87 -12.76
N ALA A 83 4.41 -13.65 -14.06
CA ALA A 83 4.44 -12.30 -14.64
C ALA A 83 3.08 -11.60 -14.44
N SER A 84 3.13 -10.32 -14.08
CA SER A 84 1.97 -9.43 -14.00
C SER A 84 2.27 -8.10 -14.70
N PHE A 85 1.21 -7.36 -15.05
CA PHE A 85 1.33 -6.02 -15.62
C PHE A 85 0.18 -5.14 -15.15
N ALA A 86 0.42 -3.83 -15.05
CA ALA A 86 -0.59 -2.85 -14.69
C ALA A 86 -1.29 -2.26 -15.93
N ASP A 87 -2.61 -2.12 -15.89
CA ASP A 87 -3.41 -1.56 -16.99
C ASP A 87 -4.74 -1.01 -16.45
N ASP A 88 -5.23 0.11 -17.01
CA ASP A 88 -6.47 0.77 -16.59
C ASP A 88 -7.72 -0.08 -16.83
N ARG A 89 -7.66 -1.07 -17.72
CA ARG A 89 -8.76 -2.00 -17.96
C ARG A 89 -9.09 -2.86 -16.75
N PHE A 90 -8.18 -2.98 -15.79
CA PHE A 90 -8.38 -3.74 -14.57
C PHE A 90 -9.09 -2.88 -13.52
N THR A 91 -10.22 -3.37 -13.01
CA THR A 91 -11.09 -2.65 -12.06
C THR A 91 -11.00 -3.19 -10.63
N SER A 92 -10.20 -4.24 -10.40
CA SER A 92 -9.95 -4.81 -9.08
C SER A 92 -8.60 -5.52 -8.99
N GLY A 93 -8.04 -5.56 -7.79
CA GLY A 93 -6.77 -6.19 -7.48
C GLY A 93 -6.41 -6.01 -6.02
N ASP A 94 -5.27 -6.55 -5.63
CA ASP A 94 -4.67 -6.48 -4.29
C ASP A 94 -3.43 -5.58 -4.24
N HIS A 95 -2.99 -5.05 -5.39
CA HIS A 95 -1.98 -4.00 -5.47
C HIS A 95 -2.15 -3.17 -6.75
N ILE A 96 -1.63 -1.95 -6.70
CA ILE A 96 -1.67 -0.98 -7.81
C ILE A 96 -0.27 -0.47 -8.13
N ALA A 97 -0.02 -0.19 -9.41
CA ALA A 97 1.13 0.60 -9.84
C ALA A 97 0.82 2.08 -9.71
N LEU A 98 1.78 2.86 -9.20
CA LEU A 98 1.73 4.31 -9.15
C LEU A 98 2.70 4.85 -10.22
N THR A 99 2.16 5.33 -11.34
CA THR A 99 2.93 5.76 -12.51
C THR A 99 3.01 7.28 -12.57
N PHE A 100 4.22 7.84 -12.54
CA PHE A 100 4.44 9.28 -12.56
C PHE A 100 4.47 9.84 -13.99
N GLY A 101 4.06 11.10 -14.15
CA GLY A 101 4.23 11.82 -15.42
C GLY A 101 5.72 12.05 -15.71
N ASP A 102 6.11 11.81 -16.96
CA ASP A 102 7.44 12.01 -17.56
C ASP A 102 8.53 10.98 -17.17
N GLN A 103 8.58 9.91 -17.98
CA GLN A 103 9.59 8.89 -18.38
C GLN A 103 11.01 8.79 -17.76
N GLU A 104 11.41 9.54 -16.74
CA GLU A 104 12.77 9.49 -16.14
C GLU A 104 12.75 9.37 -14.61
N SER A 105 11.63 8.99 -13.99
CA SER A 105 11.65 8.60 -12.58
C SER A 105 12.10 7.13 -12.48
N SER A 106 13.35 6.89 -12.07
CA SER A 106 13.85 5.56 -11.67
C SER A 106 13.07 4.93 -10.51
N CYS A 107 12.21 5.72 -9.87
CA CYS A 107 11.27 5.29 -8.86
C CYS A 107 10.09 4.56 -9.50
N LEU A 108 10.02 3.25 -9.27
CA LEU A 108 8.83 2.43 -9.49
C LEU A 108 8.17 2.26 -8.14
N LEU A 109 6.93 2.73 -8.01
CA LEU A 109 6.21 2.67 -6.74
C LEU A 109 4.96 1.83 -6.91
N SER A 110 4.77 0.88 -6.01
CA SER A 110 3.55 0.09 -5.90
C SER A 110 2.88 0.36 -4.56
N ALA A 111 1.56 0.24 -4.52
CA ALA A 111 0.82 0.21 -3.27
C ALA A 111 0.19 -1.17 -3.09
N LEU A 112 0.67 -1.90 -2.08
CA LEU A 112 0.07 -3.16 -1.64
C LEU A 112 -1.17 -2.84 -0.80
N ILE A 113 -2.29 -3.50 -1.10
CA ILE A 113 -3.57 -3.28 -0.43
C ILE A 113 -3.69 -4.34 0.65
N ARG A 114 -3.70 -3.90 1.91
CA ARG A 114 -3.72 -4.79 3.08
C ARG A 114 -5.00 -4.59 3.89
N ARG A 115 -5.35 -5.60 4.68
CA ARG A 115 -6.47 -5.55 5.63
C ARG A 115 -6.10 -6.18 6.95
N ASP A 116 -6.34 -5.42 8.01
CA ASP A 116 -6.26 -5.88 9.39
C ASP A 116 -7.54 -5.52 10.18
N ALA A 117 -7.47 -5.68 11.50
CA ALA A 117 -8.57 -5.35 12.42
C ALA A 117 -8.97 -3.86 12.39
N GLN A 118 -8.12 -2.96 11.88
CA GLN A 118 -8.39 -1.52 11.76
C GLN A 118 -9.00 -1.16 10.39
N GLY A 119 -9.09 -2.12 9.47
CA GLY A 119 -9.66 -1.93 8.13
C GLY A 119 -8.60 -2.00 7.04
N LEU A 120 -8.83 -1.28 5.94
CA LEU A 120 -7.89 -1.24 4.83
C LEU A 120 -6.68 -0.35 5.14
N SER A 121 -5.55 -0.69 4.55
CA SER A 121 -4.36 0.16 4.48
C SER A 121 -3.64 -0.02 3.16
N LEU A 122 -2.85 0.98 2.78
CA LEU A 122 -1.88 0.88 1.70
C LEU A 122 -0.48 0.82 2.29
N CYS A 123 0.32 -0.12 1.79
CA CYS A 123 1.75 -0.17 2.01
C CYS A 123 2.46 0.24 0.72
N LEU A 124 3.19 1.35 0.75
CA LEU A 124 3.95 1.82 -0.40
C LEU A 124 5.30 1.12 -0.42
N VAL A 125 5.68 0.58 -1.58
CA VAL A 125 6.92 -0.16 -1.75
C VAL A 125 7.53 0.08 -3.14
N GLU A 126 8.87 0.13 -3.21
CA GLU A 126 9.60 0.15 -4.49
C GLU A 126 9.73 -1.26 -5.09
N ASP A 127 9.72 -2.29 -4.24
CA ASP A 127 9.74 -3.70 -4.60
C ASP A 127 8.48 -4.39 -4.03
N PRO A 128 7.61 -5.00 -4.86
CA PRO A 128 6.37 -5.64 -4.39
C PRO A 128 6.60 -6.83 -3.44
N ASP A 129 7.81 -7.37 -3.36
CA ASP A 129 8.17 -8.40 -2.37
C ASP A 129 8.58 -7.81 -1.00
N SER A 130 8.62 -6.47 -0.88
CA SER A 130 8.88 -5.75 0.36
C SER A 130 7.63 -5.53 1.22
N ASP A 131 7.85 -4.98 2.41
CA ASP A 131 6.81 -4.76 3.40
C ASP A 131 6.97 -3.40 4.10
N CYS A 132 5.91 -2.97 4.78
CA CYS A 132 5.87 -1.80 5.63
C CYS A 132 5.95 -2.19 7.10
N SER A 133 6.38 -1.26 7.95
CA SER A 133 6.05 -1.30 9.37
C SER A 133 4.69 -0.60 9.60
N ALA A 134 4.21 -0.65 10.84
CA ALA A 134 2.96 0.00 11.21
C ALA A 134 2.99 1.52 11.01
N GLU A 135 4.16 2.15 11.04
CA GLU A 135 4.33 3.60 10.92
C GLU A 135 4.18 4.08 9.47
N GLU A 136 4.57 3.25 8.49
CA GLU A 136 4.48 3.60 7.07
C GLU A 136 3.08 3.40 6.48
N LEU A 137 2.23 2.56 7.10
CA LEU A 137 0.90 2.23 6.57
C LEU A 137 0.02 3.47 6.39
N LEU A 138 -0.39 3.72 5.15
CA LEU A 138 -1.38 4.73 4.84
C LEU A 138 -2.77 4.17 5.11
N ARG A 139 -3.56 4.88 5.91
CA ARG A 139 -4.94 4.55 6.25
C ARG A 139 -5.89 5.54 5.57
N PRO A 140 -7.13 5.14 5.25
CA PRO A 140 -8.13 6.09 4.76
C PRO A 140 -8.24 7.27 5.73
N GLY A 141 -8.03 8.48 5.24
CA GLY A 141 -8.24 9.69 6.01
C GLY A 141 -9.72 9.80 6.38
N LEU A 142 -10.02 10.17 7.62
CA LEU A 142 -11.35 10.68 7.94
C LEU A 142 -11.56 11.90 7.04
N ALA A 143 -12.53 11.84 6.13
CA ALA A 143 -12.99 13.01 5.39
C ALA A 143 -13.31 14.09 6.42
N THR A 144 -12.55 15.18 6.39
CA THR A 144 -12.80 16.35 7.23
C THR A 144 -13.84 17.25 6.58
#